data_AF-A0A9N8ZS92-F1
#
_entry.id   AF-A0A9N8ZS92-F1
#
_cell.length_a   1.000
_cell.length_b   1.000
_cell.length_c   1.000
_cell.angle_alpha   90.00
_cell.angle_beta   90.00
_cell.angle_gamma   90.00
#
_symmetry.space_group_name_H-M   'P 1'
#
loop_
_entity.id
_entity.type
_entity.pdbx_description
1 polymer ?
#
loop_
_entity_poly.entity_id
_entity_poly.type
_entity_poly.pdbx_seq_one_letter_code
_entity_poly.pdbx_strand_id
1 'polypeptide(L)'
;MIRTHNKADENSLRPSPFLPIECLQEIFSYFHDDTLILSKCLRVNKFWFENAASILWKSPFGHLHTPPSIKLIETCLKFHDARLKNALAHVGIPLPPSTSSTSEFIYAPYVRELRYKGLYDAACDFIFNSSDYYEQKRHGDSDRQKDLKGERRLLALVGELSLFFIRKCSSIDVISYDTEEIYFYAQDLYLSSLNSLSEAFQLFKRVKRLTIGGKYEKGTLMSNMSRFCKNLLSLELNFYEFDMYDLDGDQNEPNKMSTLLSVQKSLLNLTVRGPFRFLSNVLAPLKSQAKTLSHIGFERVRFNNPLPLESVATCINLKTLIFEDCVNLHDKTLAPLASASFHRLKKLVFKNAHQLYLDNLARLIKNTQGSLKEIRFRRREFKNMVVSNVPDIPVKVIEVISLCCPNLVIFEGHVEKESMPHFLKIYASTFLEKLFISVEYKNGEFFRSQVAFQLPDTLRHLSISTKDYFSRKDLDQFLTLCSAPLESLQFPQSLYINDDYLDLITKKVWTLRLVTFSKNSLITEKGIQRARKVISFVRKNGEEYV
;
A
#
# COMPACT_ATOMS: atom_id res chain seq x y z
N MET A 1 65.61 46.51 -17.71
CA MET A 1 65.56 47.01 -16.33
C MET A 1 64.36 46.34 -15.67
N ILE A 2 64.62 45.55 -14.61
CA ILE A 2 63.69 44.94 -13.65
C ILE A 2 62.84 43.71 -14.11
N ARG A 3 63.11 42.60 -13.39
CA ARG A 3 62.42 41.29 -13.31
C ARG A 3 60.92 41.48 -12.97
N THR A 4 60.00 40.57 -13.30
CA THR A 4 59.81 39.30 -12.57
C THR A 4 58.87 38.32 -13.28
N HIS A 5 59.19 37.04 -13.09
CA HIS A 5 58.37 35.86 -13.31
C HIS A 5 56.90 36.02 -12.87
N ASN A 6 56.00 35.49 -13.69
CA ASN A 6 54.87 34.71 -13.19
C ASN A 6 54.76 33.42 -14.00
N LYS A 7 54.94 32.29 -13.30
CA LYS A 7 54.60 30.95 -13.77
C LYS A 7 53.09 30.94 -14.05
N ALA A 8 52.72 30.63 -15.28
CA ALA A 8 51.37 30.16 -15.57
C ALA A 8 51.29 28.71 -15.08
N ASP A 9 50.48 28.48 -14.05
CA ASP A 9 50.10 27.14 -13.61
C ASP A 9 49.27 26.46 -14.71
N GLU A 10 49.85 25.42 -15.30
CA GLU A 10 49.14 24.32 -15.95
C GLU A 10 48.26 23.60 -14.90
N ASN A 11 47.12 24.19 -14.54
CA ASN A 11 46.07 23.44 -13.88
C ASN A 11 45.29 22.67 -14.94
N SER A 12 45.77 21.45 -15.20
CA SER A 12 45.00 20.35 -15.76
C SER A 12 43.58 20.36 -15.18
N LEU A 13 42.57 20.52 -16.03
CA LEU A 13 41.16 20.30 -15.70
C LEU A 13 41.00 18.86 -15.19
N ARG A 14 41.07 18.66 -13.87
CA ARG A 14 40.65 17.41 -13.25
C ARG A 14 39.17 17.23 -13.62
N PRO A 15 38.76 16.12 -14.27
CA PRO A 15 37.36 15.88 -14.52
C PRO A 15 36.65 15.87 -13.17
N SER A 16 35.65 16.73 -13.02
CA SER A 16 34.77 16.74 -11.86
C SER A 16 34.29 15.31 -11.59
N PRO A 17 34.30 14.82 -10.34
CA PRO A 17 33.87 13.45 -10.06
C PRO A 17 32.44 13.25 -10.57
N PHE A 18 32.29 12.39 -11.58
CA PHE A 18 31.00 12.05 -12.15
C PHE A 18 30.30 11.08 -11.20
N LEU A 19 29.13 11.45 -10.71
CA LEU A 19 28.35 10.57 -9.86
C LEU A 19 27.79 9.41 -10.71
N PRO A 20 28.03 8.14 -10.36
CA PRO A 20 27.46 7.00 -11.09
C PRO A 20 25.94 7.07 -11.16
N ILE A 21 25.36 6.45 -12.20
CA ILE A 21 23.91 6.49 -12.44
C ILE A 21 23.15 5.87 -11.27
N GLU A 22 23.66 4.79 -10.70
CA GLU A 22 23.07 4.08 -9.56
C GLU A 22 23.01 4.99 -8.33
N CYS A 23 24.06 5.77 -8.09
CA CYS A 23 24.10 6.73 -6.99
C CYS A 23 23.10 7.88 -7.21
N LEU A 24 22.99 8.40 -8.43
CA LEU A 24 22.04 9.48 -8.72
C LEU A 24 20.59 9.01 -8.63
N GLN A 25 20.31 7.79 -9.10
CA GLN A 25 18.99 7.16 -8.96
C GLN A 25 18.61 6.94 -7.50
N GLU A 26 19.53 6.44 -6.69
CA GLU A 26 19.32 6.25 -5.25
C GLU A 26 19.02 7.60 -4.58
N ILE A 27 19.83 8.65 -4.85
CA ILE A 27 19.58 10.00 -4.32
C ILE A 27 18.19 10.51 -4.75
N PHE A 28 17.85 10.40 -6.03
CA PHE A 28 16.56 10.88 -6.53
C PHE A 28 15.38 10.06 -6.00
N SER A 29 15.58 8.78 -5.65
CA SER A 29 14.55 7.93 -5.05
C SER A 29 14.03 8.49 -3.72
N TYR A 30 14.90 9.19 -2.96
CA TYR A 30 14.49 9.88 -1.73
C TYR A 30 13.58 11.10 -1.98
N PHE A 31 13.53 11.61 -3.22
CA PHE A 31 12.68 12.72 -3.65
C PHE A 31 11.46 12.26 -4.47
N HIS A 32 11.10 10.98 -4.48
CA HIS A 32 9.99 10.46 -5.30
C HIS A 32 8.65 11.17 -5.08
N ASP A 33 8.42 11.73 -3.88
CA ASP A 33 7.23 12.51 -3.55
C ASP A 33 7.43 14.04 -3.72
N ASP A 34 8.67 14.51 -3.90
CA ASP A 34 9.00 15.93 -4.12
C ASP A 34 9.13 16.23 -5.61
N THR A 35 7.96 16.37 -6.24
CA THR A 35 7.86 16.68 -7.69
C THR A 35 8.51 18.01 -8.06
N LEU A 36 8.61 18.97 -7.13
CA LEU A 36 9.21 20.28 -7.38
C LEU A 36 10.73 20.17 -7.50
N ILE A 37 11.39 19.45 -6.60
CA ILE A 37 12.84 19.20 -6.67
C ILE A 37 13.17 18.43 -7.94
N LEU A 38 12.47 17.33 -8.21
CA LEU A 38 12.71 16.51 -9.40
C LEU A 38 12.47 17.30 -10.70
N SER A 39 11.48 18.19 -10.73
CA SER A 39 11.23 19.08 -11.89
C SER A 39 12.39 20.04 -12.15
N LYS A 40 13.08 20.52 -11.10
CA LYS A 40 14.31 21.31 -11.26
C LYS A 40 15.46 20.45 -11.78
N CYS A 41 15.58 19.21 -11.32
CA CYS A 41 16.60 18.26 -11.79
C CYS A 41 16.48 17.97 -13.30
N LEU A 42 15.25 17.92 -13.86
CA LEU A 42 15.03 17.76 -15.30
C LEU A 42 15.74 18.80 -16.17
N ARG A 43 16.03 19.99 -15.63
CA ARG A 43 16.58 21.13 -16.38
C ARG A 43 18.10 21.23 -16.32
N VAL A 44 18.77 20.34 -15.58
CA VAL A 44 20.21 20.45 -15.33
C VAL A 44 21.03 20.02 -16.55
N ASN A 45 20.87 18.79 -17.00
CA ASN A 45 21.49 18.25 -18.22
C ASN A 45 20.78 16.94 -18.63
N LYS A 46 21.14 16.36 -19.77
CA LYS A 46 20.54 15.11 -20.27
C LYS A 46 20.63 13.96 -19.26
N PHE A 47 21.76 13.81 -18.58
CA PHE A 47 21.96 12.73 -17.60
C PHE A 47 21.02 12.87 -16.38
N TRP A 48 20.88 14.08 -15.84
CA TRP A 48 19.94 14.36 -14.75
C TRP A 48 18.49 14.26 -15.21
N PHE A 49 18.20 14.68 -16.44
CA PHE A 49 16.89 14.54 -17.06
C PHE A 49 16.46 13.07 -17.10
N GLU A 50 17.28 12.18 -17.65
CA GLU A 50 16.93 10.76 -17.79
C GLU A 50 16.62 10.11 -16.43
N ASN A 51 17.43 10.42 -15.41
CA ASN A 51 17.25 9.86 -14.06
C ASN A 51 16.05 10.46 -13.32
N ALA A 52 15.85 11.78 -13.39
CA ALA A 52 14.70 12.42 -12.76
C ALA A 52 13.38 12.06 -13.49
N ALA A 53 13.40 11.98 -14.83
CA ALA A 53 12.25 11.56 -15.63
C ALA A 53 11.87 10.10 -15.36
N SER A 54 12.85 9.21 -15.14
CA SER A 54 12.59 7.80 -14.79
C SER A 54 11.80 7.62 -13.50
N ILE A 55 11.84 8.61 -12.61
CA ILE A 55 11.10 8.62 -11.34
C ILE A 55 9.78 9.34 -11.53
N LEU A 56 9.80 10.59 -12.03
CA LEU A 56 8.60 11.43 -12.21
C LEU A 56 7.58 10.82 -13.17
N TRP A 57 8.04 10.25 -14.29
CA TRP A 57 7.17 9.73 -15.33
C TRP A 57 6.92 8.23 -15.20
N LYS A 58 7.42 7.57 -14.15
CA LYS A 58 7.13 6.15 -13.88
C LYS A 58 5.63 5.90 -13.77
N SER A 59 4.94 6.76 -13.02
CA SER A 59 3.50 6.71 -12.76
C SER A 59 2.96 8.14 -12.78
N PRO A 60 2.82 8.77 -13.96
CA PRO A 60 2.57 10.22 -14.08
C PRO A 60 1.27 10.65 -13.38
N PHE A 61 0.33 9.72 -13.18
CA PHE A 61 -0.95 9.96 -12.51
C PHE A 61 -1.10 9.15 -11.20
N GLY A 62 0.00 8.69 -10.60
CA GLY A 62 -0.03 7.81 -9.42
C GLY A 62 0.24 8.48 -8.08
N HIS A 63 0.72 9.72 -8.05
CA HIS A 63 1.06 10.42 -6.82
C HIS A 63 -0.21 10.95 -6.12
N LEU A 64 -0.71 10.20 -5.15
CA LEU A 64 -2.05 10.30 -4.56
C LEU A 64 -2.23 11.26 -3.37
N HIS A 65 -1.36 12.25 -3.19
CA HIS A 65 -1.51 13.22 -2.08
C HIS A 65 -1.75 14.67 -2.51
N THR A 66 -1.68 14.94 -3.81
CA THR A 66 -2.10 16.20 -4.42
C THR A 66 -2.78 15.87 -5.74
N PRO A 67 -3.86 16.57 -6.13
CA PRO A 67 -4.46 16.36 -7.45
C PRO A 67 -3.36 16.46 -8.52
N PRO A 68 -3.27 15.48 -9.44
CA PRO A 68 -2.27 15.52 -10.50
C PRO A 68 -2.39 16.83 -11.27
N SER A 69 -1.29 17.57 -11.32
CA SER A 69 -1.30 18.94 -11.85
C SER A 69 -1.86 18.98 -13.27
N ILE A 70 -2.74 19.94 -13.55
CA ILE A 70 -3.23 20.32 -14.88
C ILE A 70 -2.08 20.38 -15.91
N LYS A 71 -0.88 20.76 -15.47
CA LYS A 71 0.36 20.81 -16.27
C LYS A 71 0.75 19.47 -16.89
N LEU A 72 0.39 18.33 -16.30
CA LEU A 72 0.65 17.00 -16.86
C LEU A 72 -0.20 16.75 -18.10
N ILE A 73 -1.49 17.10 -18.03
CA ILE A 73 -2.40 17.05 -19.19
C ILE A 73 -1.89 17.98 -20.27
N GLU A 74 -1.59 19.23 -19.95
CA GLU A 74 -1.01 20.20 -20.90
C GLU A 74 0.28 19.69 -21.53
N THR A 75 1.14 19.06 -20.75
CA THR A 75 2.39 18.47 -21.25
C THR A 75 2.11 17.35 -22.24
N CYS A 76 1.17 16.44 -21.94
CA CYS A 76 0.78 15.39 -22.87
C CYS A 76 0.19 15.97 -24.17
N LEU A 77 -0.67 16.99 -24.05
CA LEU A 77 -1.30 17.66 -25.19
C LEU A 77 -0.30 18.41 -26.09
N LYS A 78 0.90 18.77 -25.59
CA LYS A 78 1.98 19.31 -26.45
C LYS A 78 2.52 18.28 -27.44
N PHE A 79 2.45 16.98 -27.10
CA PHE A 79 2.92 15.88 -27.95
C PHE A 79 1.78 15.26 -28.78
N HIS A 80 0.75 16.03 -29.12
CA HIS A 80 -0.40 15.53 -29.87
C HIS A 80 -0.03 15.04 -31.27
N ASP A 81 -0.67 13.95 -31.68
CA ASP A 81 -0.68 13.52 -33.07
C ASP A 81 -1.97 13.98 -33.78
N ALA A 82 -2.05 13.76 -35.10
CA ALA A 82 -3.22 14.16 -35.89
C ALA A 82 -4.52 13.52 -35.37
N ARG A 83 -4.45 12.32 -34.80
CA ARG A 83 -5.62 11.59 -34.28
C ARG A 83 -6.12 12.21 -32.99
N LEU A 84 -5.25 12.42 -32.01
CA LEU A 84 -5.56 13.10 -30.76
C LEU A 84 -6.12 14.50 -31.06
N LYS A 85 -5.49 15.21 -32.01
CA LYS A 85 -5.93 16.54 -32.43
C LYS A 85 -7.36 16.55 -32.98
N ASN A 86 -7.65 15.67 -33.93
CA ASN A 86 -8.98 15.59 -34.55
C ASN A 86 -10.04 15.16 -33.53
N ALA A 87 -9.75 14.14 -32.71
CA ALA A 87 -10.68 13.63 -31.72
C ALA A 87 -11.06 14.69 -30.68
N LEU A 88 -10.09 15.44 -30.15
CA LEU A 88 -10.36 16.49 -29.16
C LEU A 88 -11.04 17.73 -29.76
N ALA A 89 -10.72 18.07 -31.01
CA ALA A 89 -11.39 19.15 -31.74
C ALA A 89 -12.89 18.88 -31.92
N HIS A 90 -13.28 17.63 -32.21
CA HIS A 90 -14.69 17.24 -32.35
C HIS A 90 -15.53 17.46 -31.09
N VAL A 91 -14.92 17.41 -29.90
CA VAL A 91 -15.61 17.64 -28.62
C VAL A 91 -15.41 19.07 -28.09
N GLY A 92 -14.69 19.90 -28.85
CA GLY A 92 -14.46 21.30 -28.55
C GLY A 92 -13.46 21.53 -27.41
N ILE A 93 -12.43 20.70 -27.30
CA ILE A 93 -11.32 20.88 -26.35
C ILE A 93 -10.17 21.58 -27.07
N PRO A 94 -9.75 22.78 -26.64
CA PRO A 94 -8.66 23.51 -27.27
C PRO A 94 -7.31 22.84 -26.99
N LEU A 95 -6.43 22.84 -27.99
CA LEU A 95 -5.06 22.33 -27.85
C LEU A 95 -4.08 23.49 -27.72
N PRO A 96 -3.02 23.34 -26.90
CA PRO A 96 -1.95 24.32 -26.86
C PRO A 96 -1.26 24.43 -28.22
N PRO A 97 -0.80 25.63 -28.62
CA PRO A 97 -0.04 25.81 -29.85
C PRO A 97 1.19 24.91 -29.85
N SER A 98 1.43 24.23 -30.97
CA SER A 98 2.56 23.32 -31.12
C SER A 98 3.86 24.11 -30.99
N THR A 99 4.60 23.91 -29.90
CA THR A 99 5.87 24.61 -29.64
C THR A 99 7.09 23.76 -29.99
N SER A 100 6.90 22.46 -30.23
CA SER A 100 7.99 21.50 -30.44
C SER A 100 8.06 21.01 -31.89
N SER A 101 9.24 21.14 -32.50
CA SER A 101 9.60 20.51 -33.78
C SER A 101 9.71 18.98 -33.70
N THR A 102 9.67 18.41 -32.49
CA THR A 102 9.76 16.97 -32.24
C THR A 102 8.36 16.36 -32.07
N SER A 103 7.98 15.45 -32.97
CA SER A 103 6.74 14.65 -32.90
C SER A 103 6.80 13.52 -31.85
N GLU A 104 7.97 13.29 -31.24
CA GLU A 104 8.20 12.15 -30.34
C GLU A 104 7.93 12.50 -28.88
N PHE A 105 7.13 11.67 -28.21
CA PHE A 105 6.85 11.80 -26.78
C PHE A 105 8.06 11.31 -25.98
N ILE A 106 8.97 12.23 -25.66
CA ILE A 106 10.27 11.94 -25.04
C ILE A 106 10.18 11.22 -23.68
N TYR A 107 9.03 11.28 -23.01
CA TYR A 107 8.80 10.63 -21.72
C TYR A 107 8.33 9.18 -21.84
N ALA A 108 7.95 8.74 -23.05
CA ALA A 108 7.39 7.41 -23.29
C ALA A 108 8.21 6.24 -22.72
N PRO A 109 9.56 6.23 -22.80
CA PRO A 109 10.36 5.11 -22.29
C PRO A 109 10.25 4.92 -20.77
N TYR A 110 9.93 5.99 -20.03
CA TYR A 110 9.89 6.03 -18.57
C TYR A 110 8.53 5.63 -17.99
N VAL A 111 7.45 5.69 -18.78
CA VAL A 111 6.10 5.36 -18.31
C VAL A 111 5.95 3.86 -18.10
N ARG A 112 5.73 3.45 -16.85
CA ARG A 112 5.55 2.04 -16.42
C ARG A 112 4.13 1.74 -15.96
N GLU A 113 3.48 2.71 -15.34
CA GLU A 113 2.15 2.55 -14.77
C GLU A 113 1.13 3.45 -15.46
N LEU A 114 0.00 2.85 -15.85
CA LEU A 114 -1.19 3.58 -16.30
C LEU A 114 -2.27 3.43 -15.23
N ARG A 115 -2.56 4.52 -14.52
CA ARG A 115 -3.59 4.57 -13.46
C ARG A 115 -4.75 5.43 -13.90
N TYR A 116 -5.91 4.81 -14.03
CA TYR A 116 -7.10 5.47 -14.56
C TYR A 116 -7.60 6.59 -13.66
N LYS A 117 -7.72 6.35 -12.34
CA LYS A 117 -8.25 7.34 -11.38
C LYS A 117 -7.51 8.67 -11.45
N GLY A 118 -6.17 8.64 -11.35
CA GLY A 118 -5.41 9.87 -11.40
C GLY A 118 -5.45 10.57 -12.77
N LEU A 119 -5.56 9.82 -13.88
CA LEU A 119 -5.75 10.43 -15.19
C LEU A 119 -7.12 11.13 -15.28
N TYR A 120 -8.15 10.48 -14.75
CA TYR A 120 -9.49 11.04 -14.67
C TYR A 120 -9.51 12.30 -13.80
N ASP A 121 -8.94 12.25 -12.59
CA ASP A 121 -8.86 13.39 -11.67
C ASP A 121 -8.10 14.58 -12.32
N ALA A 122 -6.96 14.32 -12.98
CA ALA A 122 -6.20 15.34 -13.70
C ALA A 122 -7.01 15.99 -14.84
N ALA A 123 -7.77 15.16 -15.57
CA ALA A 123 -8.60 15.62 -16.67
C ALA A 123 -9.84 16.39 -16.16
N CYS A 124 -10.40 16.00 -15.01
CA CYS A 124 -11.46 16.77 -14.33
C CYS A 124 -10.98 18.18 -14.02
N ASP A 125 -9.82 18.30 -13.40
CA ASP A 125 -9.23 19.60 -13.05
C ASP A 125 -8.96 20.46 -14.29
N PHE A 126 -8.51 19.84 -15.39
CA PHE A 126 -8.28 20.52 -16.66
C PHE A 126 -9.58 21.01 -17.32
N ILE A 127 -10.66 20.24 -17.27
CA ILE A 127 -11.93 20.59 -17.94
C ILE A 127 -12.78 21.56 -17.11
N PHE A 128 -12.86 21.37 -15.79
CA PHE A 128 -13.82 22.09 -14.95
C PHE A 128 -13.22 23.25 -14.16
N ASN A 129 -11.89 23.37 -14.06
CA ASN A 129 -11.18 24.35 -13.22
C ASN A 129 -11.55 24.21 -11.72
N SER A 130 -10.58 23.82 -10.89
CA SER A 130 -10.78 23.13 -9.60
C SER A 130 -11.58 23.83 -8.48
N SER A 131 -12.09 25.07 -8.62
CA SER A 131 -12.89 25.70 -7.56
C SER A 131 -14.32 25.14 -7.50
N ASP A 132 -14.96 24.95 -8.66
CA ASP A 132 -16.40 24.73 -8.69
C ASP A 132 -16.74 23.24 -8.46
N TYR A 133 -15.91 22.34 -8.98
CA TYR A 133 -16.10 20.90 -8.87
C TYR A 133 -15.93 20.38 -7.42
N TYR A 134 -14.91 20.85 -6.69
CA TYR A 134 -14.65 20.40 -5.32
C TYR A 134 -15.54 21.07 -4.26
N GLU A 135 -15.98 22.31 -4.46
CA GLU A 135 -16.99 22.93 -3.60
C GLU A 135 -18.37 22.26 -3.77
N GLN A 136 -18.73 21.85 -4.99
CA GLN A 136 -19.97 21.11 -5.25
C GLN A 136 -19.93 19.66 -4.76
N LYS A 137 -18.75 19.03 -4.67
CA LYS A 137 -18.54 17.70 -4.05
C LYS A 137 -18.88 17.68 -2.54
N ARG A 138 -18.84 18.84 -1.85
CA ARG A 138 -19.12 18.96 -0.42
C ARG A 138 -20.60 19.07 -0.05
N HIS A 139 -21.49 19.44 -0.99
CA HIS A 139 -22.87 19.82 -0.67
C HIS A 139 -23.96 18.78 -0.93
N GLY A 140 -23.62 17.55 -1.31
CA GLY A 140 -24.60 16.48 -1.44
C GLY A 140 -25.49 16.60 -2.69
N ASP A 141 -25.98 15.46 -3.15
CA ASP A 141 -26.45 15.14 -4.49
C ASP A 141 -27.73 15.86 -4.98
N SER A 142 -28.27 16.86 -4.26
CA SER A 142 -29.65 17.31 -4.48
C SER A 142 -29.86 18.39 -5.53
N ASP A 143 -28.82 19.07 -6.03
CA ASP A 143 -29.03 20.21 -6.96
C ASP A 143 -27.96 20.33 -8.07
N ARG A 144 -27.53 19.19 -8.62
CA ARG A 144 -26.61 19.16 -9.76
C ARG A 144 -27.32 19.63 -11.03
N GLN A 145 -27.05 20.86 -11.47
CA GLN A 145 -27.31 21.23 -12.86
C GLN A 145 -26.33 20.44 -13.75
N LYS A 146 -26.80 19.36 -14.35
CA LYS A 146 -25.99 18.33 -15.03
C LYS A 146 -25.24 18.91 -16.24
N ASP A 147 -23.95 19.20 -16.12
CA ASP A 147 -23.10 19.53 -17.27
C ASP A 147 -22.69 18.26 -18.04
N LEU A 148 -23.67 17.68 -18.73
CA LEU A 148 -23.49 16.52 -19.61
C LEU A 148 -22.47 16.79 -20.73
N LYS A 149 -22.28 18.06 -21.12
CA LYS A 149 -21.33 18.45 -22.17
C LYS A 149 -19.91 18.43 -21.64
N GLY A 150 -19.68 18.97 -20.44
CA GLY A 150 -18.40 18.87 -19.72
C GLY A 150 -18.00 17.42 -19.46
N GLU A 151 -18.93 16.58 -19.02
CA GLU A 151 -18.65 15.15 -18.79
C GLU A 151 -18.28 14.42 -20.09
N ARG A 152 -18.98 14.68 -21.20
CA ARG A 152 -18.60 14.12 -22.52
C ARG A 152 -17.19 14.52 -22.94
N ARG A 153 -16.80 15.79 -22.71
CA ARG A 153 -15.44 16.29 -22.97
C ARG A 153 -14.42 15.58 -22.10
N LEU A 154 -14.69 15.46 -20.81
CA LEU A 154 -13.85 14.76 -19.85
C LEU A 154 -13.61 13.32 -20.29
N LEU A 155 -14.68 12.55 -20.55
CA LEU A 155 -14.56 11.15 -20.96
C LEU A 155 -13.80 10.99 -22.27
N ALA A 156 -14.02 11.88 -23.24
CA ALA A 156 -13.28 11.88 -24.50
C ALA A 156 -11.78 12.18 -24.28
N LEU A 157 -11.46 13.15 -23.42
CA LEU A 157 -10.08 13.50 -23.07
C LEU A 157 -9.35 12.33 -22.40
N VAL A 158 -9.95 11.73 -21.37
CA VAL A 158 -9.39 10.58 -20.66
C VAL A 158 -9.22 9.39 -21.62
N GLY A 159 -10.19 9.19 -22.51
CA GLY A 159 -10.16 8.13 -23.52
C GLY A 159 -8.97 8.29 -24.45
N GLU A 160 -8.89 9.43 -25.14
CA GLU A 160 -7.81 9.67 -26.10
C GLU A 160 -6.43 9.75 -25.47
N LEU A 161 -6.31 10.29 -24.25
CA LEU A 161 -5.04 10.26 -23.52
C LEU A 161 -4.63 8.84 -23.15
N SER A 162 -5.56 8.00 -22.69
CA SER A 162 -5.26 6.59 -22.45
C SER A 162 -4.76 5.91 -23.71
N LEU A 163 -5.40 6.16 -24.86
CA LEU A 163 -4.94 5.60 -26.13
C LEU A 163 -3.56 6.14 -26.54
N PHE A 164 -3.31 7.42 -26.32
CA PHE A 164 -2.01 8.03 -26.54
C PHE A 164 -0.91 7.32 -25.76
N PHE A 165 -1.12 7.09 -24.45
CA PHE A 165 -0.18 6.33 -23.61
C PHE A 165 0.00 4.89 -24.10
N ILE A 166 -1.09 4.20 -24.43
CA ILE A 166 -1.04 2.80 -24.91
C ILE A 166 -0.22 2.68 -26.21
N ARG A 167 -0.34 3.65 -27.13
CA ARG A 167 0.38 3.65 -28.41
C ARG A 167 1.84 4.04 -28.24
N LYS A 168 2.12 5.11 -27.49
CA LYS A 168 3.46 5.68 -27.40
C LYS A 168 4.34 4.97 -26.38
N CYS A 169 3.77 4.42 -25.31
CA CYS A 169 4.52 3.88 -24.19
C CYS A 169 4.55 2.35 -24.21
N SER A 170 5.56 1.78 -24.87
CA SER A 170 5.78 0.33 -24.91
C SER A 170 6.23 -0.27 -23.57
N SER A 171 6.68 0.58 -22.65
CA SER A 171 7.23 0.21 -21.34
C SER A 171 6.18 -0.10 -20.27
N ILE A 172 4.89 0.15 -20.53
CA ILE A 172 3.80 -0.04 -19.56
C ILE A 172 3.62 -1.53 -19.26
N ASP A 173 3.76 -1.87 -17.98
CA ASP A 173 3.59 -3.21 -17.44
C ASP A 173 2.66 -3.25 -16.20
N VAL A 174 2.24 -2.09 -15.69
CA VAL A 174 1.26 -1.96 -14.62
C VAL A 174 0.05 -1.19 -15.11
N ILE A 175 -1.14 -1.74 -14.86
CA ILE A 175 -2.41 -1.09 -15.17
C ILE A 175 -3.32 -1.12 -13.94
N SER A 176 -3.92 0.02 -13.63
CA SER A 176 -4.97 0.13 -12.63
C SER A 176 -6.22 0.76 -13.25
N TYR A 177 -7.27 -0.05 -13.38
CA TYR A 177 -8.63 0.37 -13.69
C TYR A 177 -9.48 0.28 -12.42
N ASP A 178 -9.05 0.99 -11.40
CA ASP A 178 -9.83 1.20 -10.20
C ASP A 178 -10.50 2.58 -10.27
N THR A 179 -11.83 2.60 -10.10
CA THR A 179 -12.64 3.81 -10.15
C THR A 179 -13.31 4.13 -8.83
N GLU A 180 -12.83 3.57 -7.70
CA GLU A 180 -13.25 4.00 -6.36
C GLU A 180 -13.30 5.53 -6.28
N GLU A 181 -14.42 6.06 -5.80
CA GLU A 181 -14.69 7.51 -5.65
C GLU A 181 -14.99 8.29 -6.94
N ILE A 182 -14.96 7.67 -8.12
CA ILE A 182 -15.39 8.32 -9.36
C ILE A 182 -16.90 8.16 -9.51
N TYR A 183 -17.62 9.28 -9.47
CA TYR A 183 -19.05 9.32 -9.72
C TYR A 183 -19.29 9.53 -11.22
N PHE A 184 -19.59 8.45 -11.94
CA PHE A 184 -20.01 8.53 -13.34
C PHE A 184 -21.50 8.91 -13.41
N TYR A 185 -21.86 9.91 -14.21
CA TYR A 185 -23.26 10.07 -14.64
C TYR A 185 -23.53 9.25 -15.91
N ALA A 186 -22.52 9.11 -16.78
CA ALA A 186 -22.56 8.25 -17.96
C ALA A 186 -21.64 7.01 -17.77
N GLN A 187 -22.18 5.95 -17.16
CA GLN A 187 -21.42 4.73 -16.79
C GLN A 187 -20.89 3.92 -17.99
N ASP A 188 -21.45 4.11 -19.20
CA ASP A 188 -21.23 3.19 -20.33
C ASP A 188 -20.19 3.66 -21.36
N LEU A 189 -19.70 4.89 -21.26
CA LEU A 189 -19.00 5.54 -22.39
C LEU A 189 -17.49 5.28 -22.45
N TYR A 190 -16.85 4.76 -21.39
CA TYR A 190 -15.40 4.74 -21.32
C TYR A 190 -14.73 3.41 -21.74
N LEU A 191 -15.15 2.26 -21.20
CA LEU A 191 -14.46 0.99 -21.46
C LEU A 191 -14.75 0.39 -22.83
N SER A 192 -15.84 0.79 -23.47
CA SER A 192 -16.12 0.46 -24.87
C SER A 192 -14.97 0.91 -25.79
N SER A 193 -14.29 2.02 -25.48
CA SER A 193 -13.18 2.53 -26.29
C SER A 193 -11.91 1.67 -26.19
N LEU A 194 -11.52 1.21 -25.00
CA LEU A 194 -10.34 0.36 -24.79
C LEU A 194 -10.56 -1.07 -25.28
N ASN A 195 -11.79 -1.57 -25.16
CA ASN A 195 -12.17 -2.92 -25.59
C ASN A 195 -12.23 -3.08 -27.11
N SER A 196 -12.37 -1.96 -27.84
CA SER A 196 -12.57 -1.96 -29.30
C SER A 196 -11.28 -1.79 -30.10
N LEU A 197 -10.12 -1.67 -29.45
CA LEU A 197 -8.87 -1.31 -30.13
C LEU A 197 -7.88 -2.46 -30.19
N SER A 198 -7.46 -2.77 -31.42
CA SER A 198 -6.44 -3.78 -31.72
C SER A 198 -5.11 -3.54 -30.99
N GLU A 199 -4.79 -2.28 -30.73
CA GLU A 199 -3.56 -1.82 -30.12
C GLU A 199 -3.51 -2.11 -28.61
N ALA A 200 -4.66 -2.12 -27.93
CA ALA A 200 -4.77 -2.47 -26.51
C ALA A 200 -4.36 -3.94 -26.27
N PHE A 201 -4.48 -4.81 -27.26
CA PHE A 201 -4.07 -6.22 -27.13
C PHE A 201 -2.55 -6.37 -26.99
N GLN A 202 -1.76 -5.51 -27.65
CA GLN A 202 -0.30 -5.54 -27.50
C GLN A 202 0.11 -5.10 -26.10
N LEU A 203 -0.61 -4.14 -25.52
CA LEU A 203 -0.44 -3.77 -24.12
C LEU A 203 -0.75 -4.96 -23.20
N PHE A 204 -1.89 -5.62 -23.35
CA PHE A 204 -2.28 -6.71 -22.45
C PHE A 204 -1.28 -7.88 -22.42
N LYS A 205 -0.55 -8.14 -23.52
CA LYS A 205 0.51 -9.17 -23.56
C LYS A 205 1.70 -8.87 -22.64
N ARG A 206 1.99 -7.58 -22.40
CA ARG A 206 3.15 -7.13 -21.61
C ARG A 206 2.81 -6.83 -20.14
N VAL A 207 1.54 -6.55 -19.84
CA VAL A 207 1.07 -6.30 -18.46
C VAL A 207 1.47 -7.42 -17.51
N LYS A 208 2.05 -7.03 -16.38
CA LYS A 208 2.48 -7.90 -15.28
C LYS A 208 1.67 -7.66 -14.02
N ARG A 209 1.13 -6.45 -13.83
CA ARG A 209 0.33 -6.12 -12.65
C ARG A 209 -0.97 -5.45 -13.08
N LEU A 210 -2.07 -5.95 -12.54
CA LEU A 210 -3.40 -5.49 -12.88
C LEU A 210 -4.21 -5.25 -11.61
N THR A 211 -4.78 -4.06 -11.49
CA THR A 211 -5.78 -3.72 -10.47
C THR A 211 -7.10 -3.40 -11.17
N ILE A 212 -8.19 -4.02 -10.75
CA ILE A 212 -9.53 -3.79 -11.27
C ILE A 212 -10.48 -3.50 -10.10
N GLY A 213 -11.20 -2.39 -10.18
CA GLY A 213 -12.23 -2.05 -9.21
C GLY A 213 -13.13 -0.91 -9.67
N GLY A 214 -14.27 -0.74 -9.01
CA GLY A 214 -15.13 0.43 -9.19
C GLY A 214 -16.42 0.15 -9.96
N LYS A 215 -17.19 1.20 -10.23
CA LYS A 215 -18.58 1.10 -10.74
C LYS A 215 -18.65 1.18 -12.27
N TYR A 216 -18.48 0.05 -12.94
CA TYR A 216 -18.61 -0.11 -14.40
C TYR A 216 -18.73 -1.60 -14.78
N GLU A 217 -19.12 -1.90 -16.02
CA GLU A 217 -19.13 -3.27 -16.56
C GLU A 217 -17.70 -3.82 -16.76
N LYS A 218 -17.26 -4.67 -15.83
CA LYS A 218 -15.91 -5.26 -15.78
C LYS A 218 -15.77 -6.42 -16.77
N GLY A 219 -16.88 -7.07 -17.13
CA GLY A 219 -16.90 -8.30 -17.91
C GLY A 219 -16.15 -8.22 -19.26
N THR A 220 -16.36 -7.17 -20.04
CA THR A 220 -15.72 -7.04 -21.37
C THR A 220 -14.20 -6.87 -21.26
N LEU A 221 -13.73 -6.03 -20.32
CA LEU A 221 -12.32 -5.85 -20.04
C LEU A 221 -11.69 -7.19 -19.61
N MET A 222 -12.33 -7.91 -18.68
CA MET A 222 -11.84 -9.19 -18.19
C MET A 222 -11.77 -10.25 -19.29
N SER A 223 -12.75 -10.28 -20.20
CA SER A 223 -12.76 -11.21 -21.34
C SER A 223 -11.58 -10.94 -22.27
N ASN A 224 -11.34 -9.67 -22.60
CA ASN A 224 -10.21 -9.26 -23.43
C ASN A 224 -8.86 -9.55 -22.74
N MET A 225 -8.73 -9.20 -21.47
CA MET A 225 -7.50 -9.48 -20.71
C MET A 225 -7.28 -10.99 -20.57
N SER A 226 -8.34 -11.78 -20.38
CA SER A 226 -8.21 -13.25 -20.36
C SER A 226 -7.66 -13.80 -21.66
N ARG A 227 -8.01 -13.20 -22.81
CA ARG A 227 -7.54 -13.65 -24.12
C ARG A 227 -6.05 -13.36 -24.34
N PHE A 228 -5.58 -12.19 -23.94
CA PHE A 228 -4.23 -11.70 -24.32
C PHE A 228 -3.21 -11.68 -23.18
N CYS A 229 -3.66 -11.52 -21.94
CA CYS A 229 -2.82 -11.46 -20.76
C CYS A 229 -2.68 -12.85 -20.13
N LYS A 230 -1.52 -13.48 -20.29
CA LYS A 230 -1.24 -14.86 -19.82
C LYS A 230 -0.15 -14.95 -18.76
N ASN A 231 0.50 -13.82 -18.46
CA ASN A 231 1.71 -13.76 -17.65
C ASN A 231 1.61 -12.66 -16.57
N LEU A 232 0.41 -12.44 -16.00
CA LEU A 232 0.27 -11.61 -14.82
C LEU A 232 1.10 -12.19 -13.68
N LEU A 233 1.81 -11.33 -12.98
CA LEU A 233 2.51 -11.62 -11.73
C LEU A 233 1.65 -11.22 -10.53
N SER A 234 0.85 -10.15 -10.67
CA SER A 234 -0.01 -9.63 -9.61
C SER A 234 -1.39 -9.29 -10.15
N LEU A 235 -2.43 -9.75 -9.46
CA LEU A 235 -3.82 -9.36 -9.70
C LEU A 235 -4.45 -8.84 -8.41
N GLU A 236 -5.07 -7.68 -8.50
CA GLU A 236 -5.82 -7.05 -7.41
C GLU A 236 -7.24 -6.79 -7.87
N LEU A 237 -8.21 -7.30 -7.10
CA LEU A 237 -9.64 -7.16 -7.36
C LEU A 237 -10.27 -6.38 -6.22
N ASN A 238 -10.73 -5.17 -6.50
CA ASN A 238 -11.33 -4.26 -5.54
C ASN A 238 -12.84 -4.21 -5.77
N PHE A 239 -13.58 -4.66 -4.76
CA PHE A 239 -15.03 -4.67 -4.71
C PHE A 239 -15.50 -3.63 -3.70
N TYR A 240 -16.60 -2.96 -4.00
CA TYR A 240 -17.16 -1.88 -3.20
C TYR A 240 -18.55 -2.21 -2.70
N GLU A 241 -19.11 -1.38 -1.80
CA GLU A 241 -20.41 -1.65 -1.21
C GLU A 241 -21.53 -1.80 -2.24
N PHE A 242 -21.45 -1.07 -3.35
CA PHE A 242 -22.40 -1.22 -4.45
C PHE A 242 -22.29 -2.57 -5.16
N ASP A 243 -21.11 -3.21 -5.21
CA ASP A 243 -20.93 -4.55 -5.82
C ASP A 243 -21.65 -5.67 -5.04
N MET A 244 -22.22 -5.37 -3.86
CA MET A 244 -23.09 -6.30 -3.15
C MET A 244 -24.50 -6.38 -3.74
N TYR A 245 -25.02 -5.25 -4.22
CA TYR A 245 -26.42 -5.06 -4.56
C TYR A 245 -26.64 -4.83 -6.06
N ASP A 246 -25.65 -4.24 -6.76
CA ASP A 246 -25.69 -4.07 -8.21
C ASP A 246 -25.56 -5.43 -8.88
N LEU A 247 -26.69 -5.93 -9.40
CA LEU A 247 -26.79 -7.10 -10.25
C LEU A 247 -27.53 -6.80 -11.56
N ASP A 248 -27.74 -5.53 -11.88
CA ASP A 248 -28.19 -5.13 -13.22
C ASP A 248 -27.06 -5.33 -14.26
N GLY A 249 -25.82 -5.56 -13.80
CA GLY A 249 -24.68 -6.00 -14.60
C GLY A 249 -24.63 -7.52 -14.82
N ASP A 250 -24.06 -7.93 -15.96
CA ASP A 250 -23.95 -9.30 -16.46
C ASP A 250 -23.69 -10.36 -15.36
N GLN A 251 -24.67 -11.25 -15.11
CA GLN A 251 -24.55 -12.35 -14.14
C GLN A 251 -23.33 -13.26 -14.38
N ASN A 252 -22.67 -13.15 -15.55
CA ASN A 252 -21.44 -13.87 -15.89
C ASN A 252 -20.14 -13.14 -15.50
N GLU A 253 -20.18 -11.93 -14.94
CA GLU A 253 -18.96 -11.22 -14.51
C GLU A 253 -18.05 -12.06 -13.59
N PRO A 254 -18.57 -12.79 -12.57
CA PRO A 254 -17.75 -13.69 -11.77
C PRO A 254 -17.05 -14.78 -12.60
N ASN A 255 -17.72 -15.31 -13.63
CA ASN A 255 -17.16 -16.33 -14.52
C ASN A 255 -16.04 -15.76 -15.41
N LYS A 256 -16.18 -14.50 -15.84
CA LYS A 256 -15.15 -13.78 -16.60
C LYS A 256 -13.91 -13.48 -15.74
N MET A 257 -14.10 -13.09 -14.47
CA MET A 257 -13.02 -12.97 -13.47
C MET A 257 -12.30 -14.31 -13.24
N SER A 258 -13.08 -15.37 -13.06
CA SER A 258 -12.59 -16.73 -12.87
C SER A 258 -11.76 -17.21 -14.08
N THR A 259 -12.22 -16.89 -15.29
CA THR A 259 -11.49 -17.15 -16.53
C THR A 259 -10.16 -16.41 -16.54
N LEU A 260 -10.13 -15.12 -16.19
CA LEU A 260 -8.91 -14.33 -16.14
C LEU A 260 -7.86 -14.93 -15.19
N LEU A 261 -8.30 -15.39 -14.02
CA LEU A 261 -7.43 -16.07 -13.05
C LEU A 261 -6.88 -17.39 -13.59
N SER A 262 -7.74 -18.24 -14.14
CA SER A 262 -7.36 -19.59 -14.58
C SER A 262 -6.38 -19.61 -15.75
N VAL A 263 -6.43 -18.62 -16.65
CA VAL A 263 -5.56 -18.57 -17.84
C VAL A 263 -4.15 -18.05 -17.57
N GLN A 264 -3.85 -17.60 -16.34
CA GLN A 264 -2.51 -17.13 -15.99
C GLN A 264 -1.55 -18.30 -15.81
N LYS A 265 -0.29 -18.09 -16.25
CA LYS A 265 0.80 -19.08 -16.14
C LYS A 265 1.80 -18.77 -15.03
N SER A 266 1.77 -17.56 -14.47
CA SER A 266 2.83 -17.05 -13.59
C SER A 266 2.30 -16.17 -12.45
N LEU A 267 1.04 -16.34 -12.06
CA LEU A 267 0.43 -15.50 -11.03
C LEU A 267 1.08 -15.79 -9.67
N LEU A 268 1.73 -14.77 -9.09
CA LEU A 268 2.43 -14.86 -7.82
C LEU A 268 1.61 -14.25 -6.68
N ASN A 269 0.89 -13.17 -6.96
CA ASN A 269 0.19 -12.36 -5.97
C ASN A 269 -1.28 -12.21 -6.36
N LEU A 270 -2.17 -12.49 -5.42
CA LEU A 270 -3.59 -12.19 -5.52
C LEU A 270 -4.04 -11.40 -4.30
N THR A 271 -4.67 -10.25 -4.54
CA THR A 271 -5.32 -9.45 -3.48
C THR A 271 -6.78 -9.27 -3.84
N VAL A 272 -7.67 -9.52 -2.89
CA VAL A 272 -9.10 -9.26 -3.02
C VAL A 272 -9.51 -8.29 -1.92
N ARG A 273 -10.09 -7.16 -2.31
CA ARG A 273 -10.57 -6.14 -1.38
C ARG A 273 -12.09 -5.97 -1.43
N GLY A 274 -12.67 -5.71 -0.28
CA GLY A 274 -14.06 -5.32 -0.09
C GLY A 274 -15.09 -6.45 -0.23
N PRO A 275 -16.38 -6.11 -0.04
CA PRO A 275 -17.44 -7.09 0.02
C PRO A 275 -17.85 -7.58 -1.37
N PHE A 276 -17.85 -8.90 -1.58
CA PHE A 276 -18.32 -9.49 -2.84
C PHE A 276 -19.05 -10.82 -2.62
N ARG A 277 -20.32 -10.88 -3.03
CA ARG A 277 -21.21 -12.03 -2.80
C ARG A 277 -20.82 -13.30 -3.57
N PHE A 278 -20.16 -13.16 -4.72
CA PHE A 278 -19.77 -14.29 -5.59
C PHE A 278 -18.29 -14.63 -5.52
N LEU A 279 -17.61 -14.26 -4.42
CA LEU A 279 -16.19 -14.51 -4.27
C LEU A 279 -15.84 -16.01 -4.40
N SER A 280 -16.75 -16.91 -4.06
CA SER A 280 -16.58 -18.34 -4.29
C SER A 280 -16.28 -18.71 -5.74
N ASN A 281 -17.01 -18.11 -6.67
CA ASN A 281 -16.88 -18.39 -8.10
C ASN A 281 -15.54 -17.88 -8.65
N VAL A 282 -15.08 -16.75 -8.10
CA VAL A 282 -13.81 -16.12 -8.48
C VAL A 282 -12.62 -16.90 -7.94
N LEU A 283 -12.71 -17.49 -6.74
CA LEU A 283 -11.61 -18.22 -6.10
C LEU A 283 -11.53 -19.72 -6.48
N ALA A 284 -12.60 -20.30 -7.01
CA ALA A 284 -12.62 -21.70 -7.50
C ALA A 284 -11.41 -22.09 -8.40
N PRO A 285 -10.94 -21.27 -9.36
CA PRO A 285 -9.82 -21.62 -10.23
C PRO A 285 -8.45 -21.55 -9.56
N LEU A 286 -8.32 -21.13 -8.29
CA LEU A 286 -7.00 -21.00 -7.64
C LEU A 286 -6.23 -22.32 -7.57
N LYS A 287 -6.91 -23.46 -7.62
CA LYS A 287 -6.26 -24.78 -7.72
C LYS A 287 -5.33 -24.87 -8.94
N SER A 288 -5.67 -24.21 -10.05
CA SER A 288 -4.80 -24.13 -11.24
C SER A 288 -3.51 -23.33 -11.00
N GLN A 289 -3.55 -22.40 -10.03
CA GLN A 289 -2.46 -21.49 -9.67
C GLN A 289 -1.69 -21.94 -8.42
N ALA A 290 -2.03 -23.11 -7.86
CA ALA A 290 -1.48 -23.65 -6.62
C ALA A 290 0.06 -23.73 -6.58
N LYS A 291 0.69 -23.92 -7.74
CA LYS A 291 2.15 -24.05 -7.88
C LYS A 291 2.86 -22.71 -8.03
N THR A 292 2.18 -21.62 -8.37
CA THR A 292 2.81 -20.32 -8.62
C THR A 292 2.52 -19.31 -7.52
N LEU A 293 1.31 -19.33 -6.95
CA LEU A 293 0.90 -18.35 -5.95
C LEU A 293 1.79 -18.40 -4.72
N SER A 294 2.28 -17.23 -4.33
CA SER A 294 3.15 -17.00 -3.19
C SER A 294 2.59 -15.97 -2.21
N HIS A 295 1.62 -15.15 -2.63
CA HIS A 295 0.94 -14.17 -1.80
C HIS A 295 -0.57 -14.20 -2.08
N ILE A 296 -1.36 -14.29 -1.01
CA ILE A 296 -2.82 -14.12 -1.05
C ILE A 296 -3.21 -13.15 0.07
N GLY A 297 -3.97 -12.11 -0.28
CA GLY A 297 -4.53 -11.16 0.67
C GLY A 297 -6.03 -10.97 0.50
N PHE A 298 -6.74 -10.99 1.62
CA PHE A 298 -8.15 -10.64 1.73
C PHE A 298 -8.28 -9.42 2.64
N GLU A 299 -8.84 -8.34 2.13
CA GLU A 299 -9.00 -7.09 2.87
C GLU A 299 -10.46 -6.64 2.82
N ARG A 300 -11.09 -6.32 3.96
CA ARG A 300 -12.51 -5.86 3.99
C ARG A 300 -13.51 -6.82 3.35
N VAL A 301 -13.15 -8.10 3.23
CA VAL A 301 -13.98 -9.17 2.64
C VAL A 301 -15.02 -9.65 3.67
N ARG A 302 -16.26 -9.88 3.21
CA ARG A 302 -17.35 -10.48 4.01
C ARG A 302 -17.45 -11.99 3.76
N PHE A 303 -17.18 -12.81 4.77
CA PHE A 303 -17.23 -14.27 4.70
C PHE A 303 -18.62 -14.82 5.09
N ASN A 304 -19.66 -14.42 4.35
CA ASN A 304 -21.07 -14.74 4.67
C ASN A 304 -21.53 -16.13 4.18
N ASN A 305 -20.81 -16.73 3.23
CA ASN A 305 -21.05 -18.07 2.68
C ASN A 305 -19.84 -18.96 3.01
N PRO A 306 -19.93 -20.30 2.96
CA PRO A 306 -18.75 -21.15 2.92
C PRO A 306 -17.92 -20.79 1.68
N LEU A 307 -16.99 -19.86 1.86
CA LEU A 307 -16.06 -19.44 0.84
C LEU A 307 -15.07 -20.56 0.61
N PRO A 308 -14.65 -20.80 -0.64
CA PRO A 308 -13.89 -21.97 -0.98
C PRO A 308 -12.41 -21.80 -0.64
N LEU A 309 -12.09 -21.58 0.63
CA LEU A 309 -10.72 -21.57 1.13
C LEU A 309 -10.05 -22.94 0.90
N GLU A 310 -10.79 -23.98 0.49
CA GLU A 310 -10.26 -25.23 -0.06
C GLU A 310 -9.33 -24.98 -1.24
N SER A 311 -9.65 -24.03 -2.11
CA SER A 311 -8.79 -23.72 -3.26
C SER A 311 -7.52 -23.01 -2.80
N VAL A 312 -7.62 -22.15 -1.79
CA VAL A 312 -6.45 -21.50 -1.14
C VAL A 312 -5.57 -22.54 -0.44
N ALA A 313 -6.16 -23.52 0.23
CA ALA A 313 -5.45 -24.60 0.92
C ALA A 313 -4.54 -25.42 -0.01
N THR A 314 -4.84 -25.46 -1.32
CA THR A 314 -3.99 -26.14 -2.31
C THR A 314 -2.70 -25.39 -2.65
N CYS A 315 -2.57 -24.11 -2.29
CA CYS A 315 -1.43 -23.26 -2.66
C CYS A 315 -0.18 -23.56 -1.82
N ILE A 316 0.51 -24.67 -2.13
CA ILE A 316 1.67 -25.17 -1.38
C ILE A 316 2.89 -24.23 -1.34
N ASN A 317 2.97 -23.27 -2.28
CA ASN A 317 4.08 -22.31 -2.38
C ASN A 317 3.82 -20.98 -1.68
N LEU A 318 2.71 -20.86 -0.95
CA LEU A 318 2.32 -19.64 -0.28
C LEU A 318 3.36 -19.21 0.76
N LYS A 319 3.83 -17.96 0.64
CA LYS A 319 4.77 -17.30 1.54
C LYS A 319 4.11 -16.23 2.40
N THR A 320 3.02 -15.66 1.92
CA THR A 320 2.28 -14.61 2.62
C THR A 320 0.78 -14.87 2.53
N LEU A 321 0.10 -14.86 3.69
CA LEU A 321 -1.35 -14.93 3.81
C LEU A 321 -1.84 -13.77 4.68
N ILE A 322 -2.78 -12.99 4.16
CA ILE A 322 -3.30 -11.79 4.83
C ILE A 322 -4.82 -11.86 4.91
N PHE A 323 -5.35 -11.61 6.12
CA PHE A 323 -6.73 -11.27 6.40
C PHE A 323 -6.73 -9.95 7.17
N GLU A 324 -7.31 -8.91 6.60
CA GLU A 324 -7.36 -7.57 7.20
C GLU A 324 -8.78 -7.01 7.10
N ASP A 325 -9.34 -6.48 8.19
CA ASP A 325 -10.69 -5.91 8.22
C ASP A 325 -11.80 -6.86 7.72
N CYS A 326 -11.58 -8.18 7.77
CA CYS A 326 -12.53 -9.16 7.25
C CYS A 326 -13.69 -9.39 8.22
N VAL A 327 -14.90 -9.50 7.70
CA VAL A 327 -16.13 -9.73 8.48
C VAL A 327 -16.57 -11.18 8.36
N ASN A 328 -17.12 -11.77 9.42
CA ASN A 328 -17.60 -13.16 9.47
C ASN A 328 -16.52 -14.23 9.22
N LEU A 329 -15.25 -13.88 9.44
CA LEU A 329 -14.13 -14.82 9.41
C LEU A 329 -14.11 -15.65 10.71
N HIS A 330 -14.98 -16.65 10.79
CA HIS A 330 -15.12 -17.55 11.94
C HIS A 330 -14.20 -18.78 11.85
N ASP A 331 -14.06 -19.52 12.94
CA ASP A 331 -13.28 -20.77 12.97
C ASP A 331 -13.69 -21.78 11.89
N LYS A 332 -15.01 -21.94 11.69
CA LYS A 332 -15.56 -22.84 10.65
C LYS A 332 -15.13 -22.44 9.24
N THR A 333 -15.06 -21.14 8.97
CA THR A 333 -14.61 -20.60 7.69
C THR A 333 -13.15 -20.98 7.42
N LEU A 334 -12.32 -21.04 8.46
CA LEU A 334 -10.91 -21.42 8.36
C LEU A 334 -10.67 -22.94 8.27
N ALA A 335 -11.70 -23.77 8.43
CA ALA A 335 -11.56 -25.24 8.43
C ALA A 335 -10.79 -25.79 7.22
N PRO A 336 -11.01 -25.31 5.98
CA PRO A 336 -10.24 -25.79 4.82
C PRO A 336 -8.74 -25.51 4.92
N LEU A 337 -8.35 -24.45 5.63
CA LEU A 337 -6.95 -24.07 5.79
C LEU A 337 -6.26 -24.86 6.93
N ALA A 338 -7.02 -25.49 7.82
CA ALA A 338 -6.49 -26.19 8.98
C ALA A 338 -5.64 -27.42 8.63
N SER A 339 -5.81 -28.00 7.44
CA SER A 339 -5.04 -29.14 6.93
C SER A 339 -4.02 -28.75 5.85
N ALA A 340 -3.93 -27.46 5.51
CA ALA A 340 -3.02 -26.99 4.47
C ALA A 340 -1.55 -27.13 4.89
N SER A 341 -0.74 -27.68 3.99
CA SER A 341 0.70 -27.95 4.19
C SER A 341 1.57 -26.72 3.93
N PHE A 342 1.22 -25.55 4.47
CA PHE A 342 1.84 -24.25 4.22
C PHE A 342 3.28 -24.11 4.79
N HIS A 343 4.17 -25.06 4.48
CA HIS A 343 5.56 -25.16 4.95
C HIS A 343 6.48 -24.02 4.44
N ARG A 344 5.99 -23.19 3.51
CA ARG A 344 6.71 -22.03 2.96
C ARG A 344 6.17 -20.70 3.48
N LEU A 345 5.15 -20.72 4.33
CA LEU A 345 4.47 -19.53 4.82
C LEU A 345 5.35 -18.78 5.81
N LYS A 346 5.84 -17.61 5.39
CA LYS A 346 6.72 -16.75 6.19
C LYS A 346 5.95 -15.64 6.89
N LYS A 347 4.83 -15.19 6.32
CA LYS A 347 4.06 -14.06 6.83
C LYS A 347 2.59 -14.43 6.96
N LEU A 348 2.05 -14.25 8.16
CA LEU A 348 0.63 -14.39 8.47
C LEU A 348 0.13 -13.10 9.11
N VAL A 349 -0.85 -12.47 8.47
CA VAL A 349 -1.53 -11.28 9.01
C VAL A 349 -2.99 -11.61 9.20
N PHE A 350 -3.50 -11.35 10.40
CA PHE A 350 -4.88 -11.60 10.79
C PHE A 350 -5.34 -10.45 11.68
N LYS A 351 -5.78 -9.36 11.05
CA LYS A 351 -6.15 -8.11 11.73
C LYS A 351 -7.66 -7.90 11.70
N ASN A 352 -8.20 -7.41 12.80
CA ASN A 352 -9.57 -6.92 12.93
C ASN A 352 -10.64 -8.00 12.68
N ALA A 353 -10.32 -9.26 12.98
CA ALA A 353 -11.22 -10.39 12.86
C ALA A 353 -11.55 -10.92 14.27
N HIS A 354 -12.53 -10.29 14.92
CA HIS A 354 -12.93 -10.57 16.31
C HIS A 354 -13.58 -11.96 16.45
N GLN A 355 -12.90 -12.92 17.07
CA GLN A 355 -13.48 -14.26 17.33
C GLN A 355 -12.98 -14.85 18.65
N LEU A 356 -13.90 -15.40 19.44
CA LEU A 356 -13.60 -16.06 20.71
C LEU A 356 -12.85 -17.40 20.55
N TYR A 357 -13.01 -18.06 19.39
CA TYR A 357 -12.44 -19.39 19.12
C TYR A 357 -11.88 -19.43 17.70
N LEU A 358 -10.63 -19.88 17.55
CA LEU A 358 -9.91 -20.01 16.28
C LEU A 358 -8.99 -21.26 16.28
N ASP A 359 -9.56 -22.42 16.60
CA ASP A 359 -8.87 -23.72 16.61
C ASP A 359 -8.24 -24.09 15.26
N ASN A 360 -8.94 -23.80 14.16
CA ASN A 360 -8.45 -24.04 12.81
C ASN A 360 -7.29 -23.11 12.43
N LEU A 361 -7.26 -21.88 12.98
CA LEU A 361 -6.09 -21.02 12.86
C LEU A 361 -4.88 -21.61 13.60
N ALA A 362 -5.09 -22.10 14.82
CA ALA A 362 -4.04 -22.77 15.58
C ALA A 362 -3.50 -24.00 14.83
N ARG A 363 -4.37 -24.82 14.23
CA ARG A 363 -3.97 -25.95 13.38
C ARG A 363 -3.18 -25.51 12.15
N LEU A 364 -3.62 -24.45 11.46
CA LEU A 364 -2.89 -23.87 10.34
C LEU A 364 -1.47 -23.46 10.76
N ILE A 365 -1.34 -22.74 11.87
CA ILE A 365 -0.03 -22.27 12.37
C ILE A 365 0.88 -23.46 12.67
N LYS A 366 0.34 -24.49 13.35
CA LYS A 366 1.08 -25.73 13.62
C LYS A 366 1.58 -26.40 12.33
N ASN A 367 0.75 -26.44 11.29
CA ASN A 367 1.10 -27.07 10.00
C ASN A 367 2.11 -26.27 9.16
N THR A 368 2.43 -25.03 9.54
CA THR A 368 3.55 -24.31 8.92
C THR A 368 4.93 -24.88 9.28
N GLN A 369 5.00 -25.77 10.28
CA GLN A 369 6.23 -26.43 10.75
C GLN A 369 7.37 -25.44 11.04
N GLY A 370 7.05 -24.30 11.65
CA GLY A 370 8.05 -23.30 12.06
C GLY A 370 8.59 -22.41 10.93
N SER A 371 7.95 -22.40 9.76
CA SER A 371 8.36 -21.53 8.64
C SER A 371 8.01 -20.05 8.81
N LEU A 372 7.09 -19.73 9.72
CA LEU A 372 6.64 -18.37 10.01
C LEU A 372 7.76 -17.49 10.59
N LYS A 373 7.91 -16.30 10.01
CA LYS A 373 8.85 -15.24 10.42
C LYS A 373 8.16 -13.95 10.85
N GLU A 374 6.97 -13.69 10.34
CA GLU A 374 6.17 -12.52 10.66
C GLU A 374 4.73 -12.95 10.97
N ILE A 375 4.26 -12.62 12.16
CA ILE A 375 2.89 -12.82 12.59
C ILE A 375 2.35 -11.49 13.07
N ARG A 376 1.19 -11.08 12.53
CA ARG A 376 0.53 -9.86 12.96
C ARG A 376 -0.93 -10.07 13.25
N PHE A 377 -1.27 -9.87 14.50
CA PHE A 377 -2.61 -9.74 15.01
C PHE A 377 -2.76 -8.32 15.53
N ARG A 378 -3.71 -7.58 14.96
CA ARG A 378 -3.97 -6.22 15.40
C ARG A 378 -5.45 -6.00 15.44
N ARG A 379 -5.87 -5.26 16.46
CA ARG A 379 -7.20 -4.71 16.62
C ARG A 379 -7.34 -3.33 15.96
N ARG A 380 -8.53 -3.06 15.39
CA ARG A 380 -8.94 -1.73 14.95
C ARG A 380 -9.49 -1.03 16.17
N GLU A 381 -8.75 -0.05 16.64
CA GLU A 381 -9.25 0.85 17.66
C GLU A 381 -10.02 1.96 16.93
N PHE A 382 -11.34 1.81 16.82
CA PHE A 382 -12.17 2.93 16.40
C PHE A 382 -12.12 3.98 17.50
N LYS A 383 -11.91 5.25 17.12
CA LYS A 383 -11.96 6.44 17.98
C LYS A 383 -13.28 6.48 18.76
N ASN A 384 -13.37 5.78 19.90
CA ASN A 384 -14.49 5.68 20.84
C ASN A 384 -15.35 4.39 20.78
N MET A 385 -15.03 3.39 19.95
CA MET A 385 -15.66 2.06 20.00
C MET A 385 -14.60 0.96 20.07
N VAL A 386 -14.31 0.53 21.29
CA VAL A 386 -13.70 -0.77 21.53
C VAL A 386 -14.85 -1.66 21.95
N VAL A 387 -15.08 -2.74 21.21
CA VAL A 387 -15.90 -3.86 21.72
C VAL A 387 -15.14 -4.44 22.92
N SER A 388 -15.26 -3.81 24.09
CA SER A 388 -14.66 -4.29 25.32
C SER A 388 -15.02 -5.77 25.50
N ASN A 389 -14.05 -6.59 25.91
CA ASN A 389 -14.23 -8.00 26.27
C ASN A 389 -14.29 -9.05 25.12
N VAL A 390 -13.72 -8.77 23.94
CA VAL A 390 -13.40 -9.83 22.97
C VAL A 390 -11.87 -9.92 22.82
N PRO A 391 -11.24 -11.04 23.22
CA PRO A 391 -9.80 -11.21 23.05
C PRO A 391 -9.41 -11.11 21.58
N ASP A 392 -8.32 -10.37 21.30
CA ASP A 392 -7.83 -10.14 19.93
C ASP A 392 -7.33 -11.46 19.32
N ILE A 393 -6.76 -12.33 20.17
CA ILE A 393 -6.20 -13.62 19.78
C ILE A 393 -6.59 -14.63 20.87
N PRO A 394 -7.29 -15.73 20.55
CA PRO A 394 -7.58 -16.77 21.54
C PRO A 394 -6.29 -17.31 22.17
N VAL A 395 -6.27 -17.53 23.49
CA VAL A 395 -5.09 -17.99 24.26
C VAL A 395 -4.42 -19.21 23.61
N LYS A 396 -5.22 -20.16 23.13
CA LYS A 396 -4.76 -21.37 22.43
C LYS A 396 -3.95 -21.08 21.15
N VAL A 397 -4.27 -20.01 20.44
CA VAL A 397 -3.51 -19.59 19.25
C VAL A 397 -2.13 -19.09 19.67
N ILE A 398 -2.05 -18.25 20.71
CA ILE A 398 -0.76 -17.78 21.27
C ILE A 398 0.06 -18.94 21.83
N GLU A 399 -0.58 -19.88 22.54
CA GLU A 399 0.06 -21.10 23.01
C GLU A 399 0.75 -21.85 21.86
N VAL A 400 0.03 -22.11 20.77
CA VAL A 400 0.60 -22.80 19.59
C VAL A 400 1.74 -22.00 18.97
N ILE A 401 1.62 -20.67 18.85
CA ILE A 401 2.72 -19.83 18.34
C ILE A 401 3.97 -19.99 19.20
N SER A 402 3.83 -19.98 20.52
CA SER A 402 4.94 -20.13 21.48
C SER A 402 5.64 -21.49 21.40
N LEU A 403 4.97 -22.50 20.83
CA LEU A 403 5.48 -23.86 20.70
C LEU A 403 6.01 -24.18 19.29
N CYS A 404 5.42 -23.59 18.26
CA CYS A 404 5.60 -24.01 16.88
C CYS A 404 6.29 -22.98 15.98
N CYS A 405 6.58 -21.76 16.46
CA CYS A 405 7.15 -20.69 15.64
C CYS A 405 8.52 -20.19 16.14
N PRO A 406 9.58 -21.03 16.17
CA PRO A 406 10.89 -20.64 16.70
C PRO A 406 11.62 -19.60 15.84
N ASN A 407 11.27 -19.47 14.56
CA ASN A 407 11.95 -18.58 13.60
C ASN A 407 11.31 -17.18 13.48
N LEU A 408 10.49 -16.80 14.47
CA LEU A 408 9.76 -15.54 14.44
C LEU A 408 10.71 -14.35 14.63
N VAL A 409 10.57 -13.35 13.75
CA VAL A 409 11.38 -12.11 13.72
C VAL A 409 10.51 -10.88 13.98
N ILE A 410 9.26 -10.91 13.52
CA ILE A 410 8.29 -9.84 13.70
C ILE A 410 7.03 -10.41 14.35
N PHE A 411 6.63 -9.81 15.46
CA PHE A 411 5.37 -10.14 16.11
C PHE A 411 4.57 -8.87 16.44
N GLU A 412 3.30 -8.86 16.04
CA GLU A 412 2.30 -7.86 16.44
C GLU A 412 1.13 -8.59 17.12
N GLY A 413 0.73 -8.16 18.31
CA GLY A 413 -0.35 -8.80 19.07
C GLY A 413 -0.81 -8.04 20.32
N HIS A 414 -2.00 -8.40 20.80
CA HIS A 414 -2.56 -7.89 22.05
C HIS A 414 -2.19 -8.80 23.22
N VAL A 415 -1.67 -8.21 24.31
CA VAL A 415 -1.20 -8.95 25.48
C VAL A 415 -2.22 -8.84 26.61
N GLU A 416 -2.78 -9.99 27.00
CA GLU A 416 -3.72 -10.14 28.11
C GLU A 416 -3.06 -10.92 29.26
N LYS A 417 -3.71 -10.95 30.44
CA LYS A 417 -3.16 -11.64 31.61
C LYS A 417 -3.03 -13.15 31.37
N GLU A 418 -4.05 -13.74 30.75
CA GLU A 418 -4.19 -15.16 30.52
C GLU A 418 -3.21 -15.68 29.46
N SER A 419 -2.85 -14.85 28.48
CA SER A 419 -1.92 -15.19 27.40
C SER A 419 -0.45 -14.87 27.72
N MET A 420 -0.18 -14.13 28.81
CA MET A 420 1.17 -13.68 29.19
C MET A 420 2.23 -14.80 29.25
N PRO A 421 1.99 -15.96 29.90
CA PRO A 421 3.03 -17.00 29.98
C PRO A 421 3.50 -17.47 28.60
N HIS A 422 2.59 -17.47 27.62
CA HIS A 422 2.90 -17.85 26.25
C HIS A 422 3.66 -16.74 25.51
N PHE A 423 3.38 -15.46 25.78
CA PHE A 423 4.18 -14.34 25.27
C PHE A 423 5.62 -14.37 25.79
N LEU A 424 5.80 -14.58 27.10
CA LEU A 424 7.12 -14.72 27.69
C LEU A 424 7.90 -15.88 27.05
N LYS A 425 7.22 -17.00 26.79
CA LYS A 425 7.81 -18.11 26.06
C LYS A 425 8.21 -17.73 24.63
N ILE A 426 7.38 -16.97 23.90
CA ILE A 426 7.74 -16.45 22.57
C ILE A 426 9.01 -15.60 22.68
N TYR A 427 9.10 -14.68 23.63
CA TYR A 427 10.28 -13.82 23.80
C TYR A 427 11.55 -14.62 24.08
N ALA A 428 11.44 -15.71 24.85
CA ALA A 428 12.57 -16.58 25.18
C ALA A 428 12.95 -17.57 24.08
N SER A 429 12.03 -17.95 23.17
CA SER A 429 12.22 -19.04 22.20
C SER A 429 12.40 -18.59 20.75
N THR A 430 12.46 -17.29 20.50
CA THR A 430 12.48 -16.73 19.14
C THR A 430 13.56 -15.66 18.96
N PHE A 431 13.77 -15.23 17.70
CA PHE A 431 14.75 -14.21 17.32
C PHE A 431 14.05 -12.89 16.97
N LEU A 432 13.17 -12.43 17.86
CA LEU A 432 12.36 -11.23 17.61
C LEU A 432 13.22 -9.98 17.50
N GLU A 433 13.22 -9.38 16.31
CA GLU A 433 13.82 -8.07 16.06
C GLU A 433 12.81 -6.94 16.19
N LYS A 434 11.52 -7.21 15.91
CA LYS A 434 10.43 -6.22 15.94
C LYS A 434 9.23 -6.74 16.73
N LEU A 435 8.87 -6.00 17.76
CA LEU A 435 7.73 -6.30 18.64
C LEU A 435 6.75 -5.13 18.68
N PHE A 436 5.50 -5.39 18.32
CA PHE A 436 4.40 -4.44 18.38
C PHE A 436 3.35 -5.00 19.33
N ILE A 437 3.21 -4.39 20.50
CA ILE A 437 2.30 -4.87 21.53
C ILE A 437 1.28 -3.82 21.88
N SER A 438 0.02 -4.24 21.95
CA SER A 438 -1.02 -3.48 22.62
C SER A 438 -1.33 -4.12 23.97
N VAL A 439 -1.57 -3.29 24.98
CA VAL A 439 -1.67 -3.72 26.37
C VAL A 439 -2.90 -3.08 27.01
N GLU A 440 -3.82 -3.91 27.53
CA GLU A 440 -4.99 -3.49 28.30
C GLU A 440 -4.86 -4.01 29.74
N TYR A 441 -4.19 -3.24 30.61
CA TYR A 441 -4.07 -3.57 32.04
C TYR A 441 -4.58 -2.44 32.92
N LYS A 442 -5.59 -2.75 33.73
CA LYS A 442 -6.09 -1.87 34.79
C LYS A 442 -5.10 -1.69 35.96
N ASN A 443 -4.10 -2.58 36.09
CA ASN A 443 -3.07 -2.54 37.14
C ASN A 443 -1.67 -2.74 36.53
N GLY A 444 -0.93 -1.63 36.37
CA GLY A 444 0.35 -1.63 35.64
C GLY A 444 1.49 -2.41 36.31
N GLU A 445 1.40 -2.82 37.58
CA GLU A 445 2.52 -3.48 38.29
C GLU A 445 3.00 -4.79 37.64
N PHE A 446 2.11 -5.55 37.00
CA PHE A 446 2.43 -6.88 36.48
C PHE A 446 3.22 -6.85 35.15
N PHE A 447 2.87 -5.92 34.25
CA PHE A 447 3.60 -5.75 32.99
C PHE A 447 5.04 -5.23 33.24
N ARG A 448 5.24 -4.44 34.30
CA ARG A 448 6.50 -3.77 34.65
C ARG A 448 7.65 -4.71 34.99
N SER A 449 7.38 -5.84 35.65
CA SER A 449 8.43 -6.71 36.20
C SER A 449 8.75 -7.94 35.35
N GLN A 450 7.76 -8.51 34.64
CA GLN A 450 7.98 -9.75 33.88
C GLN A 450 8.34 -9.53 32.41
N VAL A 451 7.77 -8.51 31.75
CA VAL A 451 7.99 -8.31 30.31
C VAL A 451 9.33 -7.65 30.04
N ALA A 452 9.64 -6.54 30.72
CA ALA A 452 10.85 -5.76 30.47
C ALA A 452 12.14 -6.58 30.63
N PHE A 453 12.19 -7.46 31.64
CA PHE A 453 13.36 -8.29 31.93
C PHE A 453 13.57 -9.42 30.92
N GLN A 454 12.51 -9.86 30.24
CA GLN A 454 12.54 -11.04 29.36
C GLN A 454 12.48 -10.68 27.88
N LEU A 455 12.59 -9.40 27.52
CA LEU A 455 12.72 -9.01 26.13
C LEU A 455 14.01 -9.61 25.54
N PRO A 456 13.96 -10.17 24.32
CA PRO A 456 15.12 -10.81 23.73
C PRO A 456 16.21 -9.77 23.40
N ASP A 457 17.46 -10.19 23.52
CA ASP A 457 18.64 -9.39 23.17
C ASP A 457 18.75 -9.07 21.67
N THR A 458 18.02 -9.81 20.84
CA THR A 458 17.84 -9.56 19.40
C THR A 458 16.86 -8.42 19.10
N LEU A 459 16.08 -7.96 20.08
CA LEU A 459 15.06 -6.94 19.86
C LEU A 459 15.69 -5.57 19.55
N ARG A 460 15.27 -4.96 18.44
CA ARG A 460 15.75 -3.65 17.96
C ARG A 460 14.63 -2.62 17.86
N HIS A 461 13.41 -3.07 17.59
CA HIS A 461 12.26 -2.18 17.43
C HIS A 461 11.12 -2.60 18.36
N LEU A 462 10.71 -1.68 19.22
CA LEU A 462 9.60 -1.89 20.14
C LEU A 462 8.53 -0.81 19.94
N SER A 463 7.29 -1.25 19.76
CA SER A 463 6.11 -0.39 19.76
C SER A 463 5.16 -0.81 20.86
N ILE A 464 4.83 0.12 21.75
CA ILE A 464 3.92 -0.12 22.88
C ILE A 464 2.69 0.77 22.71
N SER A 465 1.54 0.13 22.54
CA SER A 465 0.23 0.75 22.56
C SER A 465 -0.43 0.50 23.92
N THR A 466 -0.63 1.55 24.71
CA THR A 466 -1.40 1.47 25.96
C THR A 466 -2.61 2.39 25.88
N LYS A 467 -3.77 1.84 26.21
CA LYS A 467 -5.03 2.59 26.21
C LYS A 467 -5.24 3.37 27.51
N ASP A 468 -4.78 2.80 28.62
CA ASP A 468 -4.82 3.38 29.95
C ASP A 468 -3.54 4.16 30.28
N TYR A 469 -3.54 4.83 31.44
CA TYR A 469 -2.43 5.67 31.91
C TYR A 469 -1.14 4.84 32.13
N PHE A 470 -0.20 4.94 31.19
CA PHE A 470 1.17 4.44 31.34
C PHE A 470 2.00 5.50 32.04
N SER A 471 2.21 5.37 33.36
CA SER A 471 2.80 6.42 34.16
C SER A 471 4.28 6.66 33.81
N ARG A 472 4.80 7.86 34.12
CA ARG A 472 6.22 8.16 33.98
C ARG A 472 7.10 7.22 34.82
N LYS A 473 6.64 6.83 36.02
CA LYS A 473 7.33 5.87 36.88
C LYS A 473 7.37 4.48 36.24
N ASP A 474 6.32 4.12 35.51
CA ASP A 474 6.21 2.83 34.84
C ASP A 474 7.19 2.76 33.66
N LEU A 475 7.27 3.83 32.87
CA LEU A 475 8.27 3.96 31.81
C LEU A 475 9.68 3.94 32.39
N ASP A 476 9.92 4.64 33.49
CA ASP A 476 11.24 4.71 34.12
C ASP A 476 11.73 3.32 34.55
N GLN A 477 10.86 2.56 35.21
CA GLN A 477 11.15 1.20 35.63
C GLN A 477 11.32 0.27 34.42
N PHE A 478 10.44 0.36 33.42
CA PHE A 478 10.55 -0.42 32.18
C PHE A 478 11.89 -0.21 31.49
N LEU A 479 12.30 1.05 31.27
CA LEU A 479 13.57 1.38 30.61
C LEU A 479 14.79 0.96 31.44
N THR A 480 14.67 0.91 32.77
CA THR A 480 15.75 0.45 33.66
C THR A 480 15.95 -1.06 33.57
N LEU A 481 14.85 -1.81 33.45
CA LEU A 481 14.86 -3.28 33.39
C LEU A 481 15.06 -3.82 31.98
N CYS A 482 14.84 -3.01 30.95
CA CYS A 482 14.98 -3.39 29.56
C CYS A 482 16.47 -3.61 29.22
N SER A 483 16.85 -4.85 28.96
CA SER A 483 18.19 -5.24 28.50
C SER A 483 18.33 -5.23 26.97
N ALA A 484 17.22 -5.11 26.23
CA ALA A 484 17.22 -5.16 24.78
C ALA A 484 17.93 -3.92 24.16
N PRO A 485 18.80 -4.09 23.16
CA PRO A 485 19.48 -2.98 22.45
C PRO A 485 18.54 -2.23 21.50
N LEU A 486 17.55 -1.52 22.03
CA LEU A 486 16.53 -0.85 21.21
C LEU A 486 17.13 0.27 20.35
N GLU A 487 16.90 0.19 19.04
CA GLU A 487 17.20 1.25 18.06
C GLU A 487 15.99 2.14 17.78
N SER A 488 14.77 1.59 17.94
CA SER A 488 13.51 2.32 17.78
C SER A 488 12.54 2.02 18.91
N LEU A 489 11.91 3.07 19.43
CA LEU A 489 10.84 2.98 20.43
C LEU A 489 9.63 3.80 19.96
N GLN A 490 8.44 3.21 20.02
CA GLN A 490 7.22 3.85 19.53
C GLN A 490 6.08 3.78 20.55
N PHE A 491 5.35 4.88 20.67
CA PHE A 491 4.12 5.00 21.46
C PHE A 491 3.01 5.59 20.57
N PRO A 492 2.45 4.80 19.64
CA PRO A 492 1.63 5.32 18.55
C PRO A 492 0.27 5.88 19.01
N GLN A 493 -0.28 5.40 20.13
CA GLN A 493 -1.63 5.75 20.61
C GLN A 493 -1.64 6.46 21.97
N SER A 494 -0.48 6.67 22.59
CA SER A 494 -0.42 7.26 23.93
C SER A 494 -0.65 8.78 23.89
N LEU A 495 -1.78 9.22 24.44
CA LEU A 495 -2.16 10.65 24.50
C LEU A 495 -1.46 11.41 25.63
N TYR A 496 -1.03 10.71 26.69
CA TYR A 496 -0.55 11.31 27.94
C TYR A 496 0.96 11.60 27.98
N ILE A 497 1.69 11.17 26.95
CA ILE A 497 3.14 11.35 26.89
C ILE A 497 3.45 12.83 26.62
N ASN A 498 4.19 13.45 27.54
CA ASN A 498 4.63 14.84 27.48
C ASN A 498 6.17 14.94 27.43
N ASP A 499 6.70 16.15 27.50
CA ASP A 499 8.15 16.42 27.51
C ASP A 499 8.91 15.66 28.62
N ASP A 500 8.32 15.40 29.79
CA ASP A 500 8.97 14.72 30.91
C ASP A 500 9.26 13.24 30.64
N TYR A 501 8.44 12.60 29.79
CA TYR A 501 8.67 11.23 29.31
C TYR A 501 9.81 11.21 28.30
N LEU A 502 9.85 12.22 27.43
CA LEU A 502 10.91 12.35 26.42
C LEU A 502 12.28 12.63 27.08
N ASP A 503 12.32 13.48 28.10
CA ASP A 503 13.50 13.74 28.92
C ASP A 503 13.95 12.50 29.72
N LEU A 504 13.02 11.59 30.05
CA LEU A 504 13.33 10.32 30.66
C LEU A 504 13.96 9.33 29.66
N ILE A 505 13.36 9.18 28.47
CA ILE A 505 13.85 8.29 27.41
C ILE A 505 15.29 8.65 27.00
N THR A 506 15.55 9.94 26.82
CA THR A 506 16.87 10.47 26.42
C THR A 506 17.97 10.18 27.45
N LYS A 507 17.63 9.94 28.72
CA LYS A 507 18.59 9.64 29.79
C LYS A 507 18.94 8.16 29.91
N LYS A 508 18.09 7.24 29.43
CA LYS A 508 18.19 5.81 29.76
C LYS A 508 18.51 4.88 28.59
N VAL A 509 18.46 5.33 27.33
CA VAL A 509 18.62 4.42 26.18
C VAL A 509 19.66 4.95 25.19
N TRP A 510 20.88 4.41 25.28
CA TRP A 510 22.05 4.88 24.52
C TRP A 510 22.07 4.44 23.04
N THR A 511 21.36 3.36 22.69
CA THR A 511 21.32 2.82 21.32
C THR A 511 20.20 3.42 20.46
N LEU A 512 19.34 4.24 21.05
CA LEU A 512 18.10 4.68 20.43
C LEU A 512 18.36 5.73 19.33
N ARG A 513 17.94 5.42 18.10
CA ARG A 513 18.07 6.32 16.95
C ARG A 513 16.75 6.96 16.55
N LEU A 514 15.64 6.27 16.82
CA LEU A 514 14.30 6.70 16.43
C LEU A 514 13.33 6.61 17.61
N VAL A 515 12.61 7.70 17.87
CA VAL A 515 11.45 7.70 18.75
C VAL A 515 10.25 8.32 18.06
N THR A 516 9.15 7.58 18.05
CA THR A 516 7.89 8.01 17.44
C THR A 516 6.78 8.03 18.46
N PHE A 517 6.05 9.14 18.51
CA PHE A 517 4.90 9.33 19.39
C PHE A 517 3.64 9.61 18.59
N SER A 518 2.48 9.35 19.20
CA SER A 518 1.18 9.82 18.70
C SER A 518 1.23 11.28 18.25
N LYS A 519 0.59 11.58 17.12
CA LYS A 519 0.33 12.98 16.67
C LYS A 519 -0.32 13.81 17.79
N ASN A 520 -1.16 13.17 18.59
CA ASN A 520 -1.93 13.80 19.68
C ASN A 520 -1.21 13.79 21.04
N SER A 521 0.06 13.41 21.11
CA SER A 521 0.83 13.47 22.36
C SER A 521 1.06 14.91 22.84
N LEU A 522 1.27 15.08 24.14
CA LEU A 522 1.51 16.38 24.81
C LEU A 522 2.95 16.90 24.66
N ILE A 523 3.76 16.27 23.81
CA ILE A 523 5.15 16.68 23.56
C ILE A 523 5.18 18.01 22.78
N THR A 524 5.97 18.96 23.26
CA THR A 524 6.16 20.26 22.61
C THR A 524 7.27 20.20 21.57
N GLU A 525 7.27 21.13 20.61
CA GLU A 525 8.36 21.26 19.64
C GLU A 525 9.71 21.53 20.34
N LYS A 526 9.69 22.27 21.45
CA LYS A 526 10.88 22.49 22.28
C LYS A 526 11.39 21.17 22.88
N GLY A 527 10.50 20.29 23.34
CA GLY A 527 10.84 18.95 23.81
C GLY A 527 11.50 18.11 22.73
N ILE A 528 10.93 18.09 21.52
CA ILE A 528 11.51 17.41 20.35
C ILE A 528 12.92 17.92 20.05
N GLN A 529 13.10 19.24 20.01
CA GLN A 529 14.41 19.84 19.73
C GLN A 529 15.44 19.49 20.80
N ARG A 530 15.06 19.47 22.08
CA ARG A 530 15.94 19.00 23.16
C ARG A 530 16.34 17.54 22.96
N ALA A 531 15.39 16.67 22.69
CA ALA A 531 15.64 15.25 22.50
C ALA A 531 16.48 14.93 21.26
N ARG A 532 16.32 15.70 20.18
CA ARG A 532 17.12 15.56 18.95
C ARG A 532 18.62 15.83 19.13
N LYS A 533 19.03 16.43 20.24
CA LYS A 533 20.45 16.55 20.61
C LYS A 533 21.09 15.21 20.96
N VAL A 534 20.27 14.22 21.34
CA VAL A 534 20.72 12.89 21.79
C VAL A 534 20.24 11.80 20.82
N ILE A 535 19.01 11.92 20.30
CA ILE A 535 18.37 10.91 19.45
C ILE A 535 18.24 11.46 18.02
N SER A 536 18.77 10.76 17.03
CA SER A 536 18.81 11.24 15.64
C SER A 536 17.44 11.63 15.07
N PHE A 537 16.40 10.85 15.37
CA PHE A 537 15.05 11.07 14.85
C PHE A 537 14.01 11.02 15.96
N VAL A 538 13.30 12.14 16.14
CA VAL A 538 12.14 12.26 17.03
C VAL A 538 10.98 12.79 16.21
N ARG A 539 9.87 12.04 16.14
CA ARG A 539 8.72 12.32 15.26
C ARG A 539 7.40 12.22 16.03
N LYS A 540 6.47 13.14 15.76
CA LYS A 540 5.05 13.05 16.18
C LYS A 540 4.20 12.57 15.01
N ASN A 541 4.44 11.33 14.58
CA ASN A 541 3.78 10.73 13.41
C ASN A 541 2.97 9.48 13.79
N GLY A 542 2.73 9.23 15.07
CA GLY A 542 1.90 8.12 15.52
C GLY A 542 0.48 8.37 15.00
N GLU A 543 0.08 7.53 14.05
CA GLU A 543 -0.99 7.68 13.06
C GLU A 543 -0.60 8.41 11.77
N GLU A 544 0.32 7.81 11.00
CA GLU A 544 0.12 7.66 9.56
C GLU A 544 -0.38 6.24 9.30
N TYR A 545 -1.70 6.10 9.21
CA TYR A 545 -2.31 4.95 8.57
C TYR A 545 -2.10 5.12 7.06
N VAL A 546 -1.58 4.07 6.42
CA VAL A 546 -1.91 3.74 5.02
C VAL A 546 -3.00 2.68 5.09
#